data_AF-A0A6M3MB60-F1
#
_entry.id   AF-A0A6M3MB60-F1
#
_cell.length_a   1.000
_cell.length_b   1.000
_cell.length_c   1.000
_cell.angle_alpha   90.00
_cell.angle_beta   90.00
_cell.angle_gamma   90.00
#
_symmetry.space_group_name_H-M   'P 1'
#
loop_
_entity.id
_entity.type
_entity.pdbx_description
1 polymer ?
#
loop_
_entity_poly.entity_id
_entity_poly.type
_entity_poly.pdbx_seq_one_letter_code
_entity_poly.pdbx_strand_id
1 'polypeptide(L)'
;MTATHHPLPIDRTGRTFRFEITTTEEHPRTVDGYFIINTYEDGTPGELFIHMDKTGSTVSGLLDCWAITVSIALQHGVPLDAICHKLSGIRFPPEGKSPSLTNNGERHEVSSIVDLICRRLLGWMGEEV
;
A
#
# COMPACT_ATOMS: atom_id res chain seq x y z
N MET A 1 -6.60 -26.92 10.60
CA MET A 1 -5.59 -26.00 11.15
C MET A 1 -6.27 -24.67 11.37
N THR A 2 -6.36 -24.21 12.61
CA THR A 2 -6.84 -22.85 12.93
C THR A 2 -5.65 -21.92 12.77
N ALA A 3 -5.80 -20.83 12.00
CA ALA A 3 -4.73 -19.84 11.89
C ALA A 3 -4.51 -19.19 13.27
N THR A 4 -3.25 -19.07 13.71
CA THR A 4 -2.92 -18.41 14.98
C THR A 4 -2.98 -16.90 14.76
N HIS A 5 -3.81 -16.21 15.54
CA HIS A 5 -3.87 -14.74 15.53
C HIS A 5 -2.83 -14.17 16.50
N HIS A 6 -2.07 -13.18 16.04
CA HIS A 6 -1.08 -12.44 16.80
C HIS A 6 -1.63 -11.03 17.11
N PRO A 7 -2.16 -10.79 18.33
CA PRO A 7 -2.74 -9.51 18.66
C PRO A 7 -1.69 -8.40 18.63
N LEU A 8 -2.09 -7.24 18.13
CA LEU A 8 -1.23 -6.06 18.11
C LEU A 8 -1.04 -5.47 19.52
N PRO A 9 0.11 -4.82 19.78
CA PRO A 9 0.30 -4.06 21.01
C PRO A 9 -0.72 -2.91 21.11
N ILE A 10 -0.94 -2.46 22.35
CA ILE A 10 -1.83 -1.33 22.65
C ILE A 10 -1.31 -0.07 21.95
N ASP A 11 -0.03 0.22 22.11
CA ASP A 11 0.66 1.30 21.43
C ASP A 11 1.48 0.74 20.26
N ARG A 12 1.38 1.41 19.10
CA ARG A 12 1.93 0.92 17.83
C ARG A 12 2.88 1.97 17.27
N THR A 13 4.03 1.53 16.81
CA THR A 13 4.90 2.39 15.99
C THR A 13 4.50 2.21 14.53
N GLY A 14 4.41 3.29 13.78
CA GLY A 14 4.03 3.22 12.38
C GLY A 14 4.68 4.30 11.52
N ARG A 15 4.66 4.07 10.21
CA ARG A 15 5.17 5.02 9.23
C ARG A 15 4.08 5.40 8.25
N THR A 16 3.93 6.71 8.05
CA THR A 16 3.01 7.28 7.06
C THR A 16 3.75 7.59 5.76
N PHE A 17 3.17 7.17 4.64
CA PHE A 17 3.67 7.44 3.30
C PHE A 17 2.62 8.22 2.51
N ARG A 18 2.94 9.44 2.10
CA ARG A 18 2.13 10.19 1.12
C ARG A 18 2.40 9.65 -0.28
N PHE A 19 1.34 9.51 -1.06
CA PHE A 19 1.43 9.15 -2.47
C PHE A 19 0.66 10.13 -3.36
N GLU A 20 1.03 10.12 -4.63
CA GLU A 20 0.34 10.83 -5.70
C GLU A 20 0.43 10.01 -6.99
N ILE A 21 -0.64 9.96 -7.76
CA ILE A 21 -0.67 9.38 -9.10
C ILE A 21 -1.30 10.41 -10.04
N THR A 22 -0.56 10.81 -11.07
CA THR A 22 -1.08 11.58 -12.20
C THR A 22 -1.50 10.62 -13.30
N THR A 23 -2.79 10.57 -13.64
CA THR A 23 -3.32 9.66 -14.66
C THR A 23 -2.85 10.03 -16.07
N THR A 24 -2.73 9.04 -16.94
CA THR A 24 -2.28 9.20 -18.33
C THR A 24 -3.43 9.23 -19.35
N GLU A 25 -4.68 9.32 -18.87
CA GLU A 25 -5.89 9.43 -19.70
C GLU A 25 -5.96 10.77 -20.46
N GLU A 26 -6.88 10.89 -21.43
CA GLU A 26 -7.07 12.10 -22.26
C GLU A 26 -7.27 13.38 -21.43
N HIS A 27 -7.88 13.25 -20.25
CA HIS A 27 -8.03 14.31 -19.26
C HIS A 27 -7.28 13.93 -17.97
N PRO A 28 -5.97 14.24 -17.87
CA PRO A 28 -5.17 13.88 -16.71
C PRO A 28 -5.76 14.42 -15.41
N ARG A 29 -5.79 13.56 -14.39
CA ARG A 29 -6.18 13.93 -13.04
C ARG A 29 -5.11 13.48 -12.07
N THR A 30 -4.93 14.26 -11.01
CA THR A 30 -4.09 13.86 -9.90
C THR A 30 -4.96 13.30 -8.80
N VAL A 31 -4.65 12.07 -8.39
CA VAL A 31 -5.17 11.47 -7.16
C VAL A 31 -4.03 11.43 -6.15
N ASP A 32 -4.33 11.76 -4.91
CA ASP A 32 -3.36 11.77 -3.83
C ASP A 32 -3.96 11.23 -2.53
N GLY A 33 -3.07 10.91 -1.61
CA GLY A 33 -3.48 10.32 -0.34
C GLY A 33 -2.28 9.90 0.48
N TYR A 34 -2.53 9.08 1.49
CA TYR A 34 -1.48 8.48 2.30
C TYR A 34 -1.88 7.08 2.75
N PHE A 35 -0.88 6.27 3.05
CA PHE A 35 -1.08 5.01 3.75
C PHE A 35 -0.17 4.93 4.96
N ILE A 36 -0.57 4.13 5.93
CA ILE A 36 0.14 3.95 7.19
C ILE A 36 0.41 2.46 7.33
N ILE A 37 1.67 2.09 7.58
CA ILE A 37 2.03 0.76 8.03
C ILE A 37 2.40 0.83 9.50
N ASN A 38 1.63 0.13 10.33
CA ASN A 38 1.95 -0.06 11.75
C ASN A 38 2.73 -1.35 11.93
N THR A 39 3.63 -1.34 12.91
CA THR A 39 4.56 -2.42 13.19
C THR A 39 4.43 -2.90 14.64
N TYR A 40 4.81 -4.15 14.87
CA TYR A 40 5.06 -4.69 16.20
C TYR A 40 6.35 -4.09 16.79
N GLU A 41 6.63 -4.37 18.07
CA GLU A 41 7.82 -3.86 18.77
C GLU A 41 9.15 -4.30 18.12
N ASP A 42 9.15 -5.42 17.42
CA ASP A 42 10.30 -5.96 16.69
C ASP A 42 10.46 -5.35 15.28
N GLY A 43 9.56 -4.45 14.87
CA GLY A 43 9.55 -3.83 13.55
C GLY A 43 8.78 -4.63 12.48
N THR A 44 8.25 -5.81 12.80
CA THR A 44 7.46 -6.61 11.87
C THR A 44 6.18 -5.84 11.47
N PRO A 45 5.79 -5.80 10.18
CA PRO A 45 4.54 -5.17 9.76
C PRO A 45 3.32 -5.89 10.34
N GLY A 46 2.35 -5.13 10.87
CA GLY A 46 1.17 -5.70 11.52
C GLY A 46 -0.17 -5.15 11.04
N GLU A 47 -0.18 -3.95 10.45
CA GLU A 47 -1.43 -3.31 10.04
C GLU A 47 -1.19 -2.29 8.93
N LEU A 48 -2.12 -2.23 7.99
CA LEU A 48 -2.15 -1.29 6.88
C LEU A 48 -3.43 -0.45 6.95
N PHE A 49 -3.27 0.86 6.79
CA PHE A 49 -4.37 1.80 6.60
C PHE A 49 -4.13 2.59 5.33
N ILE A 50 -5.21 2.92 4.60
CA ILE A 50 -5.12 3.65 3.34
C ILE A 50 -6.15 4.75 3.36
N HIS A 51 -5.74 5.95 3.01
CA HIS A 51 -6.61 7.09 2.80
C HIS A 51 -6.32 7.70 1.44
N MET A 52 -7.38 8.00 0.69
CA MET A 52 -7.26 8.64 -0.61
C MET A 52 -8.23 9.82 -0.71
N ASP A 53 -7.69 10.97 -1.07
CA ASP A 53 -8.41 12.22 -1.13
C ASP A 53 -9.29 12.30 -2.39
N LYS A 54 -10.45 12.94 -2.26
CA LYS A 54 -11.38 13.25 -3.37
C LYS A 54 -11.80 12.02 -4.19
N THR A 55 -11.85 10.86 -3.56
CA THR A 55 -12.34 9.64 -4.19
C THR A 55 -13.82 9.40 -3.93
N GLY A 56 -14.51 8.74 -4.87
CA GLY A 56 -15.86 8.22 -4.63
C GLY A 56 -15.88 7.12 -3.56
N SER A 57 -16.98 7.02 -2.83
CA SER A 57 -17.15 6.09 -1.68
C SER A 57 -16.89 4.62 -2.02
N THR A 58 -17.16 4.20 -3.26
CA THR A 58 -16.89 2.84 -3.72
C THR A 58 -15.41 2.50 -3.67
N VAL A 59 -14.54 3.41 -4.16
CA VAL A 59 -13.10 3.15 -4.20
C VAL A 59 -12.51 3.22 -2.80
N SER A 60 -12.90 4.21 -2.00
CA SER A 60 -12.49 4.29 -0.59
C SER A 60 -12.88 3.02 0.16
N GLY A 61 -14.12 2.55 0.02
CA GLY A 61 -14.58 1.32 0.66
C GLY A 61 -13.81 0.07 0.21
N LEU A 62 -13.47 -0.05 -1.08
CA LEU A 62 -12.65 -1.16 -1.57
C LEU A 62 -11.22 -1.12 -1.01
N LEU A 63 -10.61 0.07 -0.92
CA LEU A 63 -9.29 0.25 -0.32
C LEU A 63 -9.30 -0.05 1.17
N ASP A 64 -10.34 0.36 1.90
CA ASP A 64 -10.52 0.03 3.32
C ASP A 64 -10.67 -1.49 3.51
N CYS A 65 -11.52 -2.15 2.72
CA CYS A 65 -11.65 -3.60 2.76
C CYS A 65 -10.33 -4.32 2.46
N TRP A 66 -9.56 -3.83 1.49
CA TRP A 66 -8.24 -4.38 1.18
C TRP A 66 -7.26 -4.18 2.34
N ALA A 67 -7.16 -2.97 2.90
CA ALA A 67 -6.29 -2.62 4.01
C ALA A 67 -6.59 -3.47 5.27
N ILE A 68 -7.88 -3.66 5.58
CA ILE A 68 -8.34 -4.55 6.66
C ILE A 68 -7.93 -5.99 6.38
N THR A 69 -8.13 -6.48 5.14
CA THR A 69 -7.78 -7.86 4.77
C THR A 69 -6.27 -8.10 4.89
N VAL A 70 -5.45 -7.17 4.43
CA VAL A 70 -3.98 -7.23 4.58
C VAL A 70 -3.61 -7.23 6.05
N SER A 71 -4.21 -6.36 6.86
CA SER A 71 -3.95 -6.30 8.31
C SER A 71 -4.27 -7.63 9.01
N ILE A 72 -5.40 -8.26 8.66
CA ILE A 72 -5.75 -9.58 9.17
C ILE A 72 -4.70 -10.61 8.73
N ALA A 73 -4.26 -10.59 7.47
CA ALA A 73 -3.25 -11.51 6.97
C ALA A 73 -1.91 -11.37 7.72
N LEU A 74 -1.44 -10.13 7.92
CA LEU A 74 -0.22 -9.84 8.67
C LEU A 74 -0.31 -10.35 10.11
N GLN A 75 -1.44 -10.11 10.78
CA GLN A 75 -1.68 -10.60 12.14
C GLN A 75 -1.78 -12.14 12.24
N HIS A 76 -1.91 -12.84 11.12
CA HIS A 76 -1.84 -14.31 11.05
C HIS A 76 -0.51 -14.83 10.50
N GLY A 77 0.51 -13.96 10.45
CA GLY A 77 1.88 -14.33 10.06
C GLY A 77 2.11 -14.44 8.56
N VAL A 78 1.22 -13.91 7.71
CA VAL A 78 1.48 -13.83 6.27
C VAL A 78 2.54 -12.74 6.02
N PRO A 79 3.67 -13.06 5.35
CA PRO A 79 4.71 -12.08 5.07
C PRO A 79 4.23 -10.95 4.14
N LEU A 80 4.58 -9.71 4.45
CA LEU A 80 4.17 -8.53 3.68
C LEU A 80 4.74 -8.54 2.25
N ASP A 81 5.99 -8.95 2.09
CA ASP A 81 6.68 -9.11 0.81
C ASP A 81 5.96 -10.13 -0.08
N ALA A 82 5.53 -11.26 0.47
CA ALA A 82 4.77 -12.27 -0.28
C ALA A 82 3.43 -11.72 -0.82
N ILE A 83 2.73 -10.90 -0.03
CA ILE A 83 1.52 -10.19 -0.48
C ILE A 83 1.88 -9.17 -1.57
N CYS A 84 2.88 -8.33 -1.32
CA CYS A 84 3.24 -7.24 -2.21
C CYS A 84 3.74 -7.74 -3.56
N HIS A 85 4.64 -8.73 -3.61
CA HIS A 85 5.11 -9.33 -4.85
C HIS A 85 3.96 -9.93 -5.69
N LYS A 86 2.90 -10.43 -5.05
CA LYS A 86 1.75 -10.99 -5.77
C LYS A 86 0.82 -9.93 -6.36
N LEU A 87 0.73 -8.77 -5.71
CA LEU A 87 -0.21 -7.70 -6.07
C LEU A 87 0.45 -6.59 -6.91
N SER A 88 1.77 -6.46 -6.87
CA SER A 88 2.53 -5.56 -7.75
C SER A 88 2.27 -5.90 -9.22
N GLY A 89 2.13 -4.88 -10.05
CA GLY A 89 1.84 -4.98 -11.48
C GLY A 89 0.37 -5.24 -11.83
N ILE A 90 -0.51 -5.46 -10.85
CA ILE A 90 -1.95 -5.56 -11.12
C ILE A 90 -2.45 -4.20 -11.62
N ARG A 91 -3.18 -4.23 -12.74
CA ARG A 91 -3.63 -3.05 -13.47
C ARG A 91 -5.09 -2.73 -13.20
N PHE A 92 -5.35 -1.52 -12.71
CA PHE A 92 -6.68 -0.91 -12.64
C PHE A 92 -6.58 0.59 -12.32
N PRO A 93 -7.55 1.43 -12.72
CA PRO A 93 -7.54 2.85 -12.42
C PRO A 93 -7.62 3.14 -10.91
N PRO A 94 -6.91 4.15 -10.37
CA PRO A 94 -6.05 5.10 -11.08
C PRO A 94 -4.66 4.50 -11.39
N GLU A 95 -4.25 4.59 -12.65
CA GLU A 95 -2.91 4.24 -13.14
C GLU A 95 -2.23 5.48 -13.75
N GLY A 96 -0.90 5.49 -13.81
CA GLY A 96 -0.18 6.62 -14.42
C GLY A 96 1.19 6.84 -13.79
N LYS A 97 1.62 8.10 -13.69
CA LYS A 97 2.96 8.45 -13.18
C LYS A 97 2.90 8.84 -11.73
N SER A 98 3.85 8.35 -10.92
CA SER A 98 3.96 8.75 -9.51
C SER A 98 5.33 9.36 -9.21
N PRO A 99 5.39 10.51 -8.50
CA PRO A 99 6.65 11.03 -7.97
C PRO A 99 7.11 10.29 -6.71
N SER A 100 6.23 9.47 -6.10
CA SER A 100 6.53 8.76 -4.83
C SER A 100 7.35 7.49 -5.02
N LEU A 101 7.48 7.02 -6.27
CA LEU A 101 8.40 5.98 -6.66
C LEU A 101 9.50 6.61 -7.52
N THR A 102 10.70 6.70 -6.95
CA THR A 102 11.89 7.18 -7.65
C THR A 102 12.98 6.13 -7.50
N ASN A 103 13.38 5.51 -8.61
CA ASN A 103 14.66 4.83 -8.73
C ASN A 103 15.50 5.65 -9.72
N ASN A 104 16.73 6.00 -9.35
CA ASN A 104 17.66 6.77 -10.20
C ASN A 104 17.14 8.11 -10.75
N GLY A 105 16.18 8.75 -10.07
CA GLY A 105 15.66 10.07 -10.44
C GLY A 105 14.59 10.07 -11.55
N GLU A 106 14.22 8.91 -12.08
CA GLU A 106 13.12 8.78 -13.05
C GLU A 106 11.79 8.51 -12.33
N ARG A 107 10.70 9.10 -12.84
CA ARG A 107 9.34 8.86 -12.33
C ARG A 107 8.84 7.55 -12.91
N HIS A 108 8.47 6.62 -12.04
CA HIS A 108 7.94 5.34 -12.48
C HIS A 108 6.45 5.46 -12.82
N GLU A 109 6.05 4.76 -13.88
CA GLU A 109 4.67 4.40 -14.10
C GLU A 109 4.23 3.34 -13.09
N VAL A 110 3.00 3.49 -12.60
CA VAL A 110 2.30 2.56 -11.72
C VAL A 110 1.05 2.07 -12.40
N SER A 111 0.76 0.78 -12.26
CA SER A 111 -0.40 0.15 -12.89
C SER A 111 -1.67 0.28 -12.07
N SER A 112 -1.56 0.66 -10.80
CA SER A 112 -2.69 0.94 -9.90
C SER A 112 -2.21 1.59 -8.59
N ILE A 113 -3.15 2.00 -7.74
CA ILE A 113 -2.85 2.39 -6.35
C ILE A 113 -2.29 1.23 -5.51
N VAL A 114 -2.78 0.00 -5.72
CA VAL A 114 -2.28 -1.19 -5.02
C VAL A 114 -0.84 -1.48 -5.44
N ASP A 115 -0.56 -1.41 -6.75
CA ASP A 115 0.81 -1.54 -7.28
C ASP A 115 1.75 -0.51 -6.63
N LEU A 116 1.34 0.76 -6.60
CA LEU A 116 2.13 1.82 -5.96
C LEU A 116 2.44 1.49 -4.49
N ILE A 117 1.41 1.14 -3.70
CA ILE A 117 1.56 0.86 -2.27
C ILE A 117 2.47 -0.34 -2.04
N CYS A 118 2.27 -1.44 -2.78
CA CYS A 118 3.09 -2.64 -2.67
C CYS A 118 4.55 -2.36 -3.03
N ARG A 119 4.80 -1.66 -4.14
CA ARG A 119 6.14 -1.25 -4.56
C ARG A 119 6.81 -0.33 -3.53
N ARG A 120 6.05 0.59 -2.94
CA ARG A 120 6.56 1.49 -1.89
C ARG A 120 6.90 0.74 -0.59
N LEU A 121 6.08 -0.25 -0.22
CA LEU A 121 6.32 -1.10 0.96
C LEU A 121 7.53 -2.01 0.78
N LEU A 122 7.68 -2.65 -0.40
CA LEU A 122 8.86 -3.45 -0.73
C LEU A 122 10.15 -2.61 -0.65
N GLY A 123 10.16 -1.42 -1.25
CA GLY A 123 11.30 -0.51 -1.15
C GLY A 123 11.58 -0.02 0.29
N TRP A 124 10.55 0.09 1.15
CA TRP A 124 10.74 0.37 2.57
C TRP A 124 11.37 -0.80 3.33
N MET A 125 11.04 -2.03 2.95
CA MET A 125 11.65 -3.25 3.48
C MET A 125 13.09 -3.47 2.98
N GLY A 126 13.55 -2.69 1.99
CA GLY A 126 14.87 -2.82 1.38
C GLY A 126 14.92 -3.85 0.25
N GLU A 127 13.77 -4.31 -0.23
CA GLU A 127 13.67 -5.20 -1.40
C GLU A 127 13.85 -4.40 -2.71
N GLU A 128 14.38 -5.05 -3.74
CA GLU A 128 14.47 -4.47 -5.08
C GLU A 128 13.09 -4.50 -5.77
N VAL A 129 12.72 -3.38 -6.41
CA VAL A 129 11.38 -3.11 -6.97
C VAL A 129 11.45 -2.62 -8.41
#